data_AF-A0A9W4KSN7-F1
#
_entry.id   AF-A0A9W4KSN7-F1
#
_cell.length_a   1.000
_cell.length_b   1.000
_cell.length_c   1.000
_cell.angle_alpha   90.00
_cell.angle_beta   90.00
_cell.angle_gamma   90.00
#
_symmetry.space_group_name_H-M   'P 1'
#
loop_
_entity.id
_entity.type
_entity.pdbx_description
1 polymer ?
#
loop_
_entity_poly.entity_id
_entity_poly.type
_entity_poly.pdbx_seq_one_letter_code
_entity_poly.pdbx_strand_id
1 'polypeptide(L)' 'MFPILETERLILREITKEDAEGIFACFSNNNLTRYYGQETLQSIEQAEKFVDFFSKNYDEKRGIR' A
#
# COMPACT_ATOMS: atom_id res chain seq x y z
N MET A 1 -0.05 7.36 16.45
CA MET A 1 0.07 5.89 16.62
C MET A 1 -0.94 5.28 15.68
N PHE A 2 -0.46 4.54 14.67
CA PHE A 2 -1.31 3.90 13.67
C PHE A 2 -2.11 2.76 14.31
N PRO A 3 -3.42 2.65 14.07
CA PRO A 3 -4.24 1.59 14.68
C PRO A 3 -3.92 0.22 14.08
N ILE A 4 -3.94 -0.81 14.91
CA ILE A 4 -3.93 -2.21 14.47
C ILE A 4 -5.34 -2.76 14.65
N LEU A 5 -5.92 -3.31 13.59
CA LEU A 5 -7.24 -3.94 13.61
C LEU A 5 -7.08 -5.44 13.39
N GLU A 6 -7.70 -6.23 14.24
CA GLU A 6 -7.60 -7.69 14.20
C GLU A 6 -8.98 -8.30 13.98
N THR A 7 -9.01 -9.37 13.20
CA THR A 7 -10.18 -10.23 12.99
C THR A 7 -9.75 -11.68 13.18
N GLU A 8 -10.69 -12.61 13.13
CA GLU A 8 -10.39 -14.04 13.22
C GLU A 8 -9.36 -14.54 12.17
N ARG A 9 -9.23 -13.85 11.03
CA ARG A 9 -8.41 -14.31 9.89
C ARG A 9 -7.34 -13.33 9.43
N LEU A 10 -7.40 -12.07 9.87
CA LEU A 10 -6.60 -10.98 9.31
C LEU A 10 -6.15 -10.00 10.39
N ILE A 11 -4.95 -9.48 10.20
CA ILE A 11 -4.39 -8.33 10.93
C ILE A 11 -4.19 -7.21 9.92
N LEU A 12 -4.83 -6.06 10.17
CA LEU A 12 -4.64 -4.83 9.43
C LEU A 12 -3.75 -3.92 10.27
N ARG A 13 -2.55 -3.64 9.77
CA ARG A 13 -1.54 -2.80 10.43
C ARG A 13 -1.05 -1.72 9.47
N GLU A 14 -0.24 -0.81 9.99
CA GLU A 14 0.50 0.15 9.18
C GLU A 14 1.32 -0.57 8.08
N ILE A 15 1.33 0.02 6.89
CA ILE A 15 2.15 -0.42 5.76
C ILE A 15 3.59 0.05 6.00
N THR A 16 4.55 -0.85 5.87
CA THR A 16 5.97 -0.55 6.05
C THR A 16 6.76 -0.89 4.78
N LYS A 17 8.05 -0.55 4.74
CA LYS A 17 8.88 -0.76 3.53
C LYS A 17 9.05 -2.25 3.21
N GLU A 18 8.97 -3.10 4.21
CA GLU A 18 9.00 -4.55 4.06
C GLU A 18 7.81 -5.09 3.27
N ASP A 19 6.70 -4.34 3.17
CA ASP A 19 5.53 -4.72 2.39
C ASP A 19 5.64 -4.37 0.89
N ALA A 20 6.69 -3.65 0.48
CA ALA A 20 6.83 -3.15 -0.88
C ALA A 20 6.79 -4.28 -1.94
N GLU A 21 7.40 -5.43 -1.65
CA GLU A 21 7.33 -6.61 -2.54
C GLU A 21 5.90 -7.13 -2.71
N GLY A 22 5.14 -7.25 -1.61
CA GLY A 22 3.76 -7.72 -1.63
C GLY A 22 2.84 -6.75 -2.36
N ILE A 23 3.05 -5.44 -2.16
CA ILE A 23 2.35 -4.38 -2.88
C ILE A 23 2.69 -4.46 -4.38
N PHE A 24 3.96 -4.58 -4.74
CA PHE A 24 4.36 -4.72 -6.15
C PHE A 24 3.71 -5.94 -6.80
N ALA A 25 3.69 -7.10 -6.13
CA ALA A 25 3.03 -8.30 -6.63
C ALA A 25 1.53 -8.10 -6.90
N CYS A 26 0.84 -7.32 -6.05
CA CYS A 26 -0.58 -7.01 -6.24
C CYS A 26 -0.81 -6.01 -7.39
N PHE A 27 0.01 -4.95 -7.46
CA PHE A 27 -0.23 -3.81 -8.35
C PHE A 27 0.52 -3.88 -9.69
N SER A 28 1.40 -4.87 -9.89
CA SER A 28 2.00 -5.17 -11.20
C SER A 28 1.06 -5.95 -12.14
N ASN A 29 -0.06 -6.47 -11.62
CA ASN A 29 -1.04 -7.20 -12.42
C ASN A 29 -2.05 -6.26 -13.10
N ASN A 30 -1.94 -6.15 -14.43
CA ASN A 30 -2.81 -5.28 -15.24
C ASN A 30 -4.30 -5.64 -15.12
N ASN A 31 -4.63 -6.91 -14.97
CA ASN A 31 -6.02 -7.32 -14.80
C ASN A 31 -6.64 -6.82 -13.49
N LEU A 32 -5.82 -6.55 -12.46
CA LEU A 32 -6.27 -6.00 -11.18
C LEU A 32 -6.36 -4.47 -11.23
N THR A 33 -5.38 -3.81 -11.83
CA THR A 33 -5.31 -2.33 -11.85
C THR A 33 -6.16 -1.67 -12.93
N ARG A 34 -6.71 -2.42 -13.90
CA ARG A 34 -7.58 -1.90 -14.98
C ARG A 34 -8.73 -1.00 -14.51
N TYR A 35 -9.17 -1.14 -13.26
CA TYR A 35 -10.27 -0.36 -12.67
C TYR A 35 -9.82 0.68 -11.65
N TYR A 36 -8.52 0.78 -11.36
CA TYR A 36 -7.99 1.64 -10.30
C TYR A 36 -7.74 3.08 -10.78
N GLY A 37 -7.84 3.34 -12.09
CA GLY A 37 -7.55 4.64 -12.69
C GLY A 37 -6.06 5.00 -12.70
N GLN A 38 -5.19 4.04 -12.37
CA GLN A 38 -3.73 4.18 -12.34
C GLN A 38 -3.08 3.03 -13.10
N GLU A 39 -1.94 3.30 -13.73
CA GLU A 39 -1.12 2.27 -14.38
C GLU A 39 -0.57 1.25 -13.37
N THR A 40 -0.33 0.03 -13.86
CA THR A 40 0.39 -1.01 -13.11
C THR A 40 1.75 -0.52 -12.68
N LEU A 41 2.18 -0.91 -11.48
CA LEU A 41 3.55 -0.70 -11.07
C LEU A 41 4.50 -1.46 -12.00
N GLN A 42 5.58 -0.80 -12.40
CA GLN A 42 6.60 -1.34 -13.30
C GLN A 42 7.89 -1.71 -12.56
N SER A 43 8.07 -1.21 -11.33
CA SER A 43 9.25 -1.51 -10.52
C SER A 43 8.93 -1.48 -9.02
N ILE A 44 9.78 -2.13 -8.22
CA ILE A 44 9.63 -2.18 -6.77
C ILE A 44 9.83 -0.80 -6.12
N GLU A 45 10.68 0.05 -6.69
CA GLU A 45 10.90 1.42 -6.22
C GLU A 45 9.63 2.27 -6.33
N GLN A 46 8.73 1.95 -7.28
CA GLN A 46 7.43 2.59 -7.33
C GLN A 46 6.55 2.14 -6.15
N ALA A 47 6.60 0.86 -5.76
CA ALA A 47 5.90 0.36 -4.58
C ALA A 47 6.44 0.99 -3.29
N GLU A 48 7.76 1.16 -3.15
CA GLU A 48 8.36 1.87 -2.02
C GLU A 48 7.86 3.32 -1.92
N LYS A 49 7.76 4.03 -3.05
CA LYS A 49 7.17 5.38 -3.08
C LYS A 49 5.70 5.40 -2.66
N PHE A 50 4.95 4.33 -2.92
CA PHE A 50 3.58 4.18 -2.42
C PHE A 50 3.56 4.10 -0.90
N VAL A 51 4.43 3.27 -0.30
CA VAL A 51 4.57 3.17 1.16
C VAL A 51 4.88 4.55 1.77
N ASP A 52 5.89 5.24 1.22
CA ASP A 52 6.28 6.57 1.70
C ASP A 52 5.13 7.60 1.57
N PHE A 53 4.35 7.53 0.48
CA PHE A 53 3.18 8.40 0.28
C PHE A 53 2.09 8.15 1.32
N PHE A 54 1.79 6.89 1.65
CA PHE A 54 0.79 6.54 2.65
C PHE A 54 1.22 6.93 4.06
N SER A 55 2.47 6.64 4.43
CA SER A 55 3.05 7.06 5.70
C SER A 55 2.97 8.58 5.88
N LYS A 56 3.37 9.36 4.85
CA LYS A 56 3.27 10.82 4.87
C LYS A 56 1.82 11.33 4.99
N ASN A 57 0.88 10.69 4.29
CA ASN A 57 -0.54 11.09 4.36
C ASN A 57 -1.11 10.88 5.77
N TYR A 58 -0.70 9.81 6.43
CA TYR A 58 -1.09 9.53 7.81
C TYR A 58 -0.50 10.55 8.79
N ASP A 59 0.81 10.83 8.68
CA ASP A 59 1.51 11.81 9.52
C ASP A 59 0.91 13.21 9.39
N GLU A 60 0.55 13.60 8.17
CA GLU A 60 -0.07 14.90 7.89
C GLU A 60 -1.59 14.90 8.16
N LYS A 61 -2.16 13.81 8.68
CA LYS A 61 -3.60 13.64 8.97
C LYS A 61 -4.50 13.90 7.76
N ARG A 62 -3.98 13.62 6.55
CA ARG A 62 -4.69 13.78 5.27
C ARG A 62 -5.40 12.49 4.84
N GLY A 63 -5.07 11.35 5.42
CA GLY A 63 -5.74 10.09 5.16
C GLY A 63 -5.23 8.93 6.01
N ILE A 64 -5.95 7.82 5.95
CA ILE A 64 -5.58 6.53 6.55
C ILE A 64 -5.82 5.45 5.50
N ARG A 65 -4.90 5.35 4.55
CA ARG A 65 -4.96 4.39 3.46
C ARG A 65 -3.58 3.77 3.28
#